data_AF-A0A949F752-F1
#
_entry.id   AF-A0A949F752-F1
#
_cell.length_a   1.000
_cell.length_b   1.000
_cell.length_c   1.000
_cell.angle_alpha   90.00
_cell.angle_beta   90.00
_cell.angle_gamma   90.00
#
_symmetry.space_group_name_H-M   'P 1'
#
loop_
_entity.id
_entity.type
_entity.pdbx_description
1 polymer ?
#
loop_
_entity_poly.entity_id
_entity_poly.type
_entity_poly.pdbx_seq_one_letter_code
_entity_poly.pdbx_strand_id
1 'polypeptide(L)'
;MSTILKVKAKHFKAYNVSVTLETNSSLLLREMKRYYSTYLSVRKAPSYHGTIVVIETDIFPRDFIPKNAVCDFYLSSYSVYVLPDDKNRIFYEIKNRYLISVDYAKNEVRCFAKSAENIVLQIKFTMKMMFDILLEEKGLFPIHCSGVVNGGKTVLFCGNTHSGKTTAALSCLESGYRLFSEDRVLFRPSGELLPFYTRSRVDKRMFLNFPGLKNRLKFLDPSHYFEKTKGWYVDLGKAFFAKKSELGPKLPSTLVFLNFHNSDDSVCKKISGKEALARLKEGHLREIGNSLWWMMDKDNRIKKVENAYRKLVAGSKAKCYRFLIGRDHNKFSSLMKEVCGVG
;
A
#
# COMPACT_ATOMS: atom_id res chain seq x y z
N MET A 1 2.54 41.52 3.68
CA MET A 1 3.31 40.89 4.78
C MET A 1 2.98 39.40 4.79
N SER A 2 3.91 38.54 4.35
CA SER A 2 3.69 37.10 4.34
C SER A 2 3.80 36.55 5.76
N THR A 3 2.68 36.20 6.38
CA THR A 3 2.67 35.38 7.59
C THR A 3 3.48 34.12 7.31
N ILE A 4 4.64 33.98 7.94
CA ILE A 4 5.45 32.75 7.81
C ILE A 4 4.59 31.61 8.31
N LEU A 5 4.09 30.78 7.40
CA LEU A 5 3.29 29.62 7.75
C LEU A 5 4.17 28.69 8.59
N LYS A 6 3.84 28.53 9.87
CA LYS A 6 4.57 27.65 10.77
C LYS A 6 4.35 26.20 10.30
N VAL A 7 5.37 25.65 9.68
CA VAL A 7 5.41 24.25 9.27
C VAL A 7 5.82 23.39 10.46
N LYS A 8 5.15 22.27 10.65
CA LYS A 8 5.47 21.24 11.64
C LYS A 8 5.98 20.01 10.92
N ALA A 9 7.06 19.42 11.42
CA ALA A 9 7.63 18.18 10.89
C ALA A 9 7.25 16.96 11.76
N LYS A 10 7.02 15.82 11.12
CA LYS A 10 6.89 14.53 11.79
C LYS A 10 7.58 13.43 11.01
N HIS A 11 8.38 12.62 11.69
CA HIS A 11 9.11 11.50 11.11
C HIS A 11 8.37 10.18 11.34
N PHE A 12 8.30 9.38 10.29
CA PHE A 12 7.76 8.03 10.27
C PHE A 12 8.90 7.07 9.89
N LYS A 13 9.11 6.01 10.65
CA LYS A 13 10.23 5.08 10.49
C LYS A 13 9.74 3.64 10.47
N ALA A 14 10.07 2.93 9.41
CA ALA A 14 9.79 1.50 9.27
C ALA A 14 11.04 0.82 8.75
N TYR A 15 11.42 -0.34 9.32
CA TYR A 15 12.56 -1.14 8.81
C TYR A 15 13.86 -0.35 8.54
N ASN A 16 14.15 0.67 9.35
CA ASN A 16 15.31 1.56 9.20
C ASN A 16 15.36 2.31 7.83
N VAL A 17 14.19 2.58 7.26
CA VAL A 17 13.93 3.68 6.32
C VAL A 17 13.04 4.72 7.01
N SER A 18 12.95 5.92 6.44
CA SER A 18 12.12 6.98 7.03
C SER A 18 11.50 7.91 6.00
N VAL A 19 10.33 8.44 6.35
CA VAL A 19 9.69 9.54 5.63
C VAL A 19 9.39 10.67 6.61
N THR A 20 9.78 11.90 6.27
CA THR A 20 9.34 13.11 6.97
C THR A 20 8.12 13.69 6.29
N LEU A 21 7.07 13.97 7.05
CA LEU A 21 5.99 14.86 6.61
C LEU A 21 6.18 16.22 7.26
N GLU A 22 6.34 17.25 6.44
CA GLU A 22 6.36 18.65 6.82
C GLU A 22 5.08 19.32 6.36
N THR A 23 4.31 19.91 7.26
CA THR A 23 3.07 20.60 6.87
C THR A 23 2.64 21.66 7.88
N ASN A 24 1.95 22.70 7.40
CA ASN A 24 1.23 23.66 8.24
C ASN A 24 -0.14 23.14 8.70
N SER A 25 -0.60 21.99 8.21
CA SER A 25 -1.92 21.42 8.53
C SER A 25 -1.87 20.44 9.71
N SER A 26 -2.60 20.76 10.78
CA SER A 26 -2.76 19.86 11.93
C SER A 26 -3.56 18.60 11.57
N LEU A 27 -4.51 18.71 10.64
CA LEU A 27 -5.31 17.59 10.14
C LEU A 27 -4.43 16.54 9.46
N LEU A 28 -3.56 16.95 8.53
CA LEU A 28 -2.67 16.02 7.81
C LEU A 28 -1.75 15.28 8.77
N LEU A 29 -1.15 15.98 9.74
CA LEU A 29 -0.31 15.35 10.77
C LEU A 29 -1.09 14.35 11.62
N ARG A 30 -2.30 14.70 12.05
CA ARG A 30 -3.16 13.81 12.83
C ARG A 30 -3.49 12.55 12.04
N GLU A 31 -3.86 12.70 10.77
CA GLU A 31 -4.24 11.60 9.89
C GLU A 31 -3.06 10.68 9.54
N MET A 32 -1.87 11.23 9.26
CA MET A 32 -0.69 10.41 9.00
C MET A 32 -0.20 9.71 10.27
N LYS A 33 -0.22 10.38 11.43
CA LYS A 33 0.06 9.74 12.73
C LYS A 33 -0.88 8.58 13.00
N ARG A 34 -2.17 8.74 12.71
CA ARG A 34 -3.14 7.64 12.83
C ARG A 34 -2.76 6.49 11.91
N TYR A 35 -2.54 6.76 10.62
CA TYR A 35 -2.32 5.71 9.63
C TYR A 35 -1.01 4.94 9.83
N TYR A 36 0.06 5.62 10.24
CA TYR A 36 1.41 5.05 10.41
C TYR A 36 1.83 5.00 11.89
N SER A 37 0.89 4.91 12.83
CA SER A 37 1.19 4.92 14.27
C SER A 37 2.14 3.80 14.69
N THR A 38 2.04 2.65 14.03
CA THR A 38 2.91 1.47 14.24
C THR A 38 4.38 1.75 13.89
N TYR A 39 4.62 2.79 13.09
CA TYR A 39 5.92 3.16 12.53
C TYR A 39 6.43 4.50 13.08
N LEU A 40 6.13 4.80 14.35
CA LEU A 40 6.69 5.95 15.07
C LEU A 40 7.91 5.50 15.87
N SER A 41 9.07 6.16 15.72
CA SER A 41 10.31 5.79 16.43
C SER A 41 11.20 6.99 16.74
N VAL A 42 12.01 6.87 17.81
CA VAL A 42 12.63 8.00 18.52
C VAL A 42 14.17 8.09 18.41
N ARG A 43 14.96 7.08 17.99
CA ARG A 43 16.40 7.12 18.37
C ARG A 43 17.52 6.82 17.37
N LYS A 44 17.30 6.20 16.19
CA LYS A 44 18.40 6.00 15.20
C LYS A 44 18.20 6.77 13.91
N ALA A 45 19.29 7.31 13.36
CA ALA A 45 19.32 7.90 12.02
C ALA A 45 19.04 6.80 10.98
N PRO A 46 18.08 7.00 10.08
CA PRO A 46 17.69 6.03 9.08
C PRO A 46 18.71 5.98 7.93
N SER A 47 18.86 4.83 7.28
CA SER A 47 19.80 4.66 6.15
C SER A 47 19.25 5.23 4.84
N TYR A 48 17.92 5.34 4.73
CA TYR A 48 17.23 5.91 3.57
C TYR A 48 16.16 6.90 4.06
N HIS A 49 16.03 8.02 3.35
CA HIS A 49 15.19 9.13 3.74
C HIS A 49 14.42 9.69 2.55
N GLY A 50 13.15 9.99 2.77
CA GLY A 50 12.35 10.81 1.87
C GLY A 50 11.61 11.89 2.63
N THR A 51 11.25 12.97 1.93
CA THR A 51 10.56 14.11 2.50
C THR A 51 9.31 14.42 1.70
N ILE A 52 8.20 14.67 2.41
CA ILE A 52 6.94 15.13 1.83
C ILE A 52 6.62 16.46 2.50
N VAL A 53 6.61 17.54 1.74
CA VAL A 53 6.21 18.88 2.19
C VAL A 53 4.82 19.18 1.66
N VAL A 54 3.89 19.54 2.53
CA VAL A 54 2.51 19.90 2.16
C VAL A 54 2.14 21.23 2.78
N ILE A 55 1.94 22.23 1.93
CA ILE A 55 1.51 23.56 2.31
C ILE A 55 0.04 23.75 1.93
N GLU A 56 -0.81 23.88 2.94
CA GLU A 56 -2.19 24.29 2.78
C GLU A 56 -2.24 25.81 2.54
N THR A 57 -2.78 26.24 1.40
CA THR A 57 -2.80 27.64 0.96
C THR A 57 -3.89 27.88 -0.08
N ASP A 58 -4.51 29.06 -0.06
CA ASP A 58 -5.48 29.50 -1.08
C ASP A 58 -4.80 30.01 -2.35
N ILE A 59 -3.53 30.38 -2.26
CA ILE A 59 -2.76 30.95 -3.37
C ILE A 59 -1.67 29.96 -3.78
N PHE A 60 -1.83 29.40 -4.98
CA PHE A 60 -0.81 28.54 -5.57
C PHE A 60 0.35 29.39 -6.12
N PRO A 61 1.61 28.97 -5.90
CA PRO A 61 2.75 29.70 -6.43
C PRO A 61 2.77 29.60 -7.96
N ARG A 62 2.71 30.75 -8.65
CA ARG A 62 2.67 30.80 -10.12
C ARG A 62 3.93 30.20 -10.76
N ASP A 63 5.08 30.37 -10.11
CA ASP A 63 6.37 29.87 -10.60
C ASP A 63 6.72 28.47 -10.04
N PHE A 64 5.76 27.76 -9.43
CA PHE A 64 6.02 26.41 -8.92
C PHE A 64 6.31 25.40 -10.03
N ILE A 65 5.59 25.53 -11.15
CA ILE A 65 5.88 24.79 -12.38
C ILE A 65 6.86 25.66 -13.18
N PRO A 66 8.07 25.18 -13.50
CA PRO A 66 9.05 25.96 -14.25
C PRO A 66 8.52 26.36 -15.62
N LYS A 67 8.92 27.54 -16.11
CA LYS A 67 8.46 28.10 -17.40
C LYS A 67 8.81 27.21 -18.60
N ASN A 68 9.88 26.42 -18.51
CA ASN A 68 10.32 25.49 -19.54
C ASN A 68 9.72 24.08 -19.38
N ALA A 69 8.82 23.86 -18.42
CA ALA A 69 8.16 22.58 -18.27
C ALA A 69 7.17 22.35 -19.41
N VAL A 70 7.21 21.15 -19.99
CA VAL A 70 6.34 20.74 -21.09
C VAL A 70 5.16 19.98 -20.50
N CYS A 71 3.93 20.32 -20.90
CA CYS A 71 2.75 19.56 -20.52
C CYS A 71 2.71 18.24 -21.31
N ASP A 72 3.12 17.16 -20.66
CA ASP A 72 3.19 15.81 -21.25
C ASP A 72 1.80 15.17 -21.35
N PHE A 73 0.91 15.51 -20.41
CA PHE A 73 -0.45 14.98 -20.38
C PHE A 73 -1.44 16.02 -19.87
N TYR A 74 -2.57 16.16 -20.56
CA TYR A 74 -3.61 17.14 -20.23
C TYR A 74 -5.01 16.51 -20.28
N LEU A 75 -5.74 16.64 -19.18
CA LEU A 75 -7.18 16.41 -19.10
C LEU A 75 -7.89 17.64 -18.53
N SER A 76 -9.21 17.67 -18.69
CA SER A 76 -10.04 18.77 -18.16
C SER A 76 -9.86 18.97 -16.66
N SER A 77 -9.59 17.90 -15.90
CA SER A 77 -9.44 17.92 -14.44
C SER A 77 -8.01 17.92 -13.93
N TYR A 78 -7.01 17.57 -14.75
CA TYR A 78 -5.61 17.55 -14.34
C TYR A 78 -4.61 17.66 -15.49
N SER A 79 -3.40 18.10 -15.15
CA SER A 79 -2.27 18.21 -16.06
C SER A 79 -1.00 17.61 -15.44
N VAL A 80 -0.12 17.05 -16.27
CA VAL A 80 1.22 16.59 -15.89
C VAL A 80 2.24 17.36 -16.70
N TYR A 81 3.27 17.86 -16.04
CA TYR A 81 4.36 18.61 -16.66
C TYR A 81 5.70 17.94 -16.34
N VAL A 82 6.57 17.91 -17.34
CA VAL A 82 7.91 17.30 -17.28
C VAL A 82 8.95 18.33 -17.72
N LEU A 83 10.17 18.19 -17.22
CA LEU A 83 11.29 19.02 -17.68
C LEU A 83 12.07 18.24 -18.74
N PRO A 84 12.24 18.77 -19.96
CA PRO A 84 13.00 18.08 -21.02
C PRO A 84 14.42 17.70 -20.58
N ASP A 85 15.06 18.58 -19.80
CA ASP A 85 16.45 18.44 -19.36
C ASP A 85 16.60 17.79 -17.97
N ASP A 86 15.49 17.53 -17.26
CA ASP A 86 15.50 16.94 -15.91
C ASP A 86 14.44 15.85 -15.77
N LYS A 87 14.83 14.62 -16.08
CA LYS A 87 13.97 13.42 -15.94
C LYS A 87 13.72 13.01 -14.49
N ASN A 88 14.38 13.64 -13.52
CA ASN A 88 14.18 13.34 -12.11
C ASN A 88 13.03 14.14 -11.50
N ARG A 89 12.47 15.11 -12.23
CA ARG A 89 11.43 15.99 -11.71
C ARG A 89 10.19 16.01 -12.58
N ILE A 90 9.06 15.89 -11.91
CA ILE A 90 7.75 15.98 -12.56
C ILE A 90 6.79 16.79 -11.70
N PHE A 91 5.80 17.38 -12.35
CA PHE A 91 4.80 18.24 -11.73
C PHE A 91 3.40 17.77 -12.11
N TYR A 92 2.49 17.76 -11.14
CA TYR A 92 1.08 17.45 -11.32
C TYR A 92 0.26 18.62 -10.86
N GLU A 93 -0.73 18.96 -11.67
CA GLU A 93 -1.76 19.92 -11.30
C GLU A 93 -3.11 19.23 -11.33
N ILE A 94 -3.77 19.14 -10.17
CA ILE A 94 -5.21 18.87 -10.14
C ILE A 94 -5.90 20.22 -10.02
N LYS A 95 -6.54 20.64 -11.12
CA LYS A 95 -7.05 22.01 -11.26
C LYS A 95 -7.94 22.39 -10.08
N ASN A 96 -7.71 23.59 -9.55
CA ASN A 96 -8.42 24.15 -8.40
C ASN A 96 -8.33 23.35 -7.09
N ARG A 97 -7.47 22.33 -6.98
CA ARG A 97 -7.36 21.49 -5.77
C ARG A 97 -5.95 21.49 -5.19
N TYR A 98 -4.96 21.11 -6.00
CA TYR A 98 -3.57 21.04 -5.55
C TYR A 98 -2.55 20.95 -6.69
N LEU A 99 -1.32 21.38 -6.38
CA LEU A 99 -0.13 21.21 -7.20
C LEU A 99 0.86 20.30 -6.47
N ILE A 100 1.49 19.36 -7.16
CA ILE A 100 2.50 18.45 -6.60
C ILE A 100 3.73 18.49 -7.49
N SER A 101 4.93 18.53 -6.90
CA SER A 101 6.19 18.19 -7.57
C SER A 101 6.79 16.96 -6.92
N VAL A 102 7.43 16.11 -7.71
CA VAL A 102 8.24 14.99 -7.21
C VAL A 102 9.65 15.14 -7.75
N ASP A 103 10.65 15.06 -6.88
CA ASP A 103 12.08 14.96 -7.20
C ASP A 103 12.57 13.57 -6.79
N TYR A 104 12.76 12.71 -7.78
CA TYR A 104 13.17 11.32 -7.61
C TYR A 104 14.59 11.20 -7.06
N ALA A 105 15.49 12.08 -7.48
CA ALA A 105 16.89 12.04 -7.04
C ALA A 105 17.03 12.39 -5.55
N LYS A 106 16.15 13.23 -5.03
CA LYS A 106 16.13 13.65 -3.62
C LYS A 106 15.12 12.89 -2.76
N ASN A 107 14.33 11.98 -3.34
CA ASN A 107 13.18 11.36 -2.67
C ASN A 107 12.27 12.42 -2.01
N GLU A 108 11.97 13.49 -2.73
CA GLU A 108 11.25 14.64 -2.21
C GLU A 108 9.92 14.85 -2.95
N VAL A 109 8.86 15.10 -2.22
CA VAL A 109 7.56 15.53 -2.76
C VAL A 109 7.20 16.86 -2.15
N ARG A 110 6.86 17.86 -2.97
CA ARG A 110 6.27 19.12 -2.50
C ARG A 110 4.85 19.24 -3.01
N CYS A 111 3.95 19.71 -2.16
CA CYS A 111 2.54 19.85 -2.48
C CYS A 111 2.00 21.18 -1.96
N PHE A 112 1.27 21.89 -2.80
CA PHE A 112 0.42 23.02 -2.42
C PHE A 112 -1.03 22.60 -2.59
N ALA A 113 -1.88 22.75 -1.57
CA ALA A 113 -3.27 22.30 -1.62
C ALA A 113 -4.20 23.36 -1.03
N LYS A 114 -5.39 23.55 -1.60
CA LYS A 114 -6.39 24.49 -1.06
C LYS A 114 -6.89 24.11 0.32
N SER A 115 -7.00 22.81 0.59
CA SER A 115 -7.39 22.31 1.91
C SER A 115 -6.78 20.94 2.17
N ALA A 116 -6.52 20.64 3.44
CA ALA A 116 -6.01 19.33 3.84
C ALA A 116 -6.97 18.19 3.52
N GLU A 117 -8.28 18.40 3.63
CA GLU A 117 -9.32 17.43 3.30
C GLU A 117 -9.29 17.02 1.82
N ASN A 118 -8.81 17.89 0.94
CA ASN A 118 -8.71 17.63 -0.49
C ASN A 118 -7.50 16.78 -0.86
N ILE A 119 -6.43 16.83 -0.06
CA ILE A 119 -5.16 16.16 -0.38
C ILE A 119 -4.86 14.96 0.52
N VAL A 120 -5.50 14.82 1.68
CA VAL A 120 -5.19 13.79 2.68
C VAL A 120 -5.09 12.36 2.13
N LEU A 121 -5.99 11.95 1.22
CA LEU A 121 -5.92 10.62 0.60
C LEU A 121 -4.72 10.50 -0.34
N GLN A 122 -4.45 11.55 -1.13
CA GLN A 122 -3.28 11.58 -2.00
C GLN A 122 -1.98 11.50 -1.17
N ILE A 123 -1.86 12.25 -0.07
CA ILE A 123 -0.68 12.16 0.81
C ILE A 123 -0.54 10.76 1.43
N LYS A 124 -1.65 10.10 1.82
CA LYS A 124 -1.60 8.70 2.29
C LYS A 124 -0.98 7.78 1.22
N PHE A 125 -1.43 7.88 -0.03
CA PHE A 125 -0.87 7.08 -1.13
C PHE A 125 0.58 7.46 -1.45
N THR A 126 0.91 8.74 -1.50
CA THR A 126 2.27 9.22 -1.72
C THR A 126 3.21 8.71 -0.64
N MET A 127 2.83 8.76 0.64
CA MET A 127 3.66 8.29 1.73
C MET A 127 3.85 6.77 1.70
N LYS A 128 2.80 6.01 1.34
CA LYS A 128 2.90 4.57 1.09
C LYS A 128 3.91 4.26 -0.01
N MET A 129 3.82 4.94 -1.15
CA MET A 129 4.74 4.72 -2.28
C MET A 129 6.17 5.16 -1.96
N MET A 130 6.36 6.26 -1.25
CA MET A 130 7.66 6.68 -0.76
C MET A 130 8.30 5.59 0.12
N PHE A 131 7.53 5.00 1.03
CA PHE A 131 8.02 3.85 1.81
C PHE A 131 8.38 2.67 0.92
N ASP A 132 7.51 2.26 -0.01
CA ASP A 132 7.77 1.16 -0.93
C ASP A 132 9.11 1.37 -1.66
N ILE A 133 9.37 2.59 -2.12
CA ILE A 133 10.58 2.92 -2.87
C ILE A 133 11.84 2.85 -2.04
N LEU A 134 11.85 3.50 -0.88
CA LEU A 134 12.99 3.50 0.03
C LEU A 134 13.27 2.09 0.58
N LEU A 135 12.23 1.27 0.77
CA LEU A 135 12.37 -0.12 1.17
C LEU A 135 13.01 -0.97 0.06
N GLU A 136 12.63 -0.78 -1.20
CA GLU A 136 13.25 -1.46 -2.33
C GLU A 136 14.74 -1.11 -2.48
N GLU A 137 15.12 0.16 -2.28
CA GLU A 137 16.53 0.58 -2.25
C GLU A 137 17.33 -0.14 -1.16
N LYS A 138 16.68 -0.43 -0.03
CA LYS A 138 17.21 -1.25 1.06
C LYS A 138 17.24 -2.76 0.77
N GLY A 139 16.68 -3.21 -0.35
CA GLY A 139 16.55 -4.63 -0.68
C GLY A 139 15.39 -5.34 0.04
N LEU A 140 14.39 -4.58 0.49
CA LEU A 140 13.12 -5.08 0.99
C LEU A 140 12.04 -4.81 -0.06
N PHE A 141 11.54 -5.84 -0.71
CA PHE A 141 10.66 -5.71 -1.86
C PHE A 141 9.19 -5.85 -1.43
N PRO A 142 8.38 -4.78 -1.51
CA PRO A 142 6.97 -4.84 -1.15
C PRO A 142 6.20 -5.71 -2.13
N ILE A 143 5.27 -6.51 -1.62
CA ILE A 143 4.30 -7.30 -2.37
C ILE A 143 2.92 -6.73 -2.03
N HIS A 144 2.14 -6.37 -3.05
CA HIS A 144 0.76 -5.94 -2.86
C HIS A 144 -0.14 -7.15 -2.57
N CYS A 145 -0.22 -7.52 -1.29
CA CYS A 145 -0.99 -8.67 -0.85
C CYS A 145 -1.52 -8.50 0.59
N SER A 146 -2.53 -9.30 0.91
CA SER A 146 -2.96 -9.57 2.27
C SER A 146 -2.35 -10.89 2.73
N GLY A 147 -1.82 -10.97 3.94
CA GLY A 147 -1.15 -12.15 4.47
C GLY A 147 -1.82 -12.65 5.74
N VAL A 148 -1.98 -13.96 5.85
CA VAL A 148 -2.46 -14.63 7.07
C VAL A 148 -1.53 -15.78 7.45
N VAL A 149 -1.53 -16.14 8.74
CA VAL A 149 -0.78 -17.29 9.29
C VAL A 149 -1.73 -18.26 9.98
N ASN A 150 -1.51 -19.55 9.76
CA ASN A 150 -2.08 -20.62 10.56
C ASN A 150 -1.09 -21.79 10.68
N GLY A 151 -0.96 -22.39 11.87
CA GLY A 151 -0.08 -23.55 12.08
C GLY A 151 1.36 -23.34 11.60
N GLY A 152 1.88 -22.12 11.76
CA GLY A 152 3.21 -21.76 11.28
C GLY A 152 3.33 -21.47 9.77
N LYS A 153 2.29 -21.69 8.97
CA LYS A 153 2.29 -21.50 7.51
C LYS A 153 1.71 -20.13 7.14
N THR A 154 2.40 -19.42 6.26
CA THR A 154 1.95 -18.11 5.74
C THR A 154 1.27 -18.28 4.39
N VAL A 155 0.08 -17.70 4.23
CA VAL A 155 -0.66 -17.63 2.97
C VAL A 155 -0.75 -16.16 2.53
N LEU A 156 -0.40 -15.88 1.29
CA LEU A 156 -0.51 -14.53 0.71
C LEU A 156 -1.58 -14.49 -0.37
N PHE A 157 -2.52 -13.56 -0.22
CA PHE A 157 -3.56 -13.23 -1.19
C PHE A 157 -3.11 -12.03 -2.03
N CYS A 158 -2.70 -12.31 -3.25
CA CYS A 158 -2.18 -11.34 -4.22
C CYS A 158 -3.28 -10.97 -5.24
N GLY A 159 -3.17 -9.76 -5.79
CA GLY A 159 -4.07 -9.30 -6.84
C GLY A 159 -4.21 -7.78 -6.84
N ASN A 160 -4.94 -7.27 -7.82
CA ASN A 160 -5.15 -5.84 -7.98
C ASN A 160 -6.02 -5.25 -6.85
N THR A 161 -6.07 -3.93 -6.75
CA THR A 161 -7.04 -3.24 -5.89
C THR A 161 -8.44 -3.74 -6.22
N HIS A 162 -9.24 -3.99 -5.18
CA HIS A 162 -10.58 -4.60 -5.28
C HIS A 162 -10.62 -6.06 -5.78
N SER A 163 -9.52 -6.80 -5.84
CA SER A 163 -9.54 -8.23 -6.22
C SER A 163 -10.04 -9.18 -5.12
N GLY A 164 -10.47 -8.65 -3.97
CA GLY A 164 -10.96 -9.46 -2.84
C GLY A 164 -9.88 -9.90 -1.84
N LYS A 165 -8.65 -9.36 -1.88
CA LYS A 165 -7.55 -9.75 -0.96
C LYS A 165 -7.94 -9.60 0.52
N THR A 166 -8.41 -8.42 0.90
CA THR A 166 -8.85 -8.13 2.27
C THR A 166 -10.02 -9.03 2.67
N THR A 167 -10.97 -9.25 1.76
CA THR A 167 -12.12 -10.14 1.99
C THR A 167 -11.67 -11.59 2.24
N ALA A 168 -10.75 -12.10 1.43
CA ALA A 168 -10.18 -13.43 1.60
C ALA A 168 -9.42 -13.55 2.92
N ALA A 169 -8.59 -12.55 3.26
CA ALA A 169 -7.88 -12.51 4.54
C ALA A 169 -8.87 -12.52 5.71
N LEU A 170 -9.90 -11.67 5.72
CA LEU A 170 -10.92 -11.64 6.76
C LEU A 170 -11.66 -12.97 6.90
N SER A 171 -11.97 -13.65 5.80
CA SER A 171 -12.58 -14.99 5.84
C SER A 171 -11.69 -16.01 6.57
N CYS A 172 -10.37 -15.95 6.36
CA CYS A 172 -9.43 -16.78 7.11
C CYS A 172 -9.38 -16.38 8.59
N LEU A 173 -9.40 -15.08 8.89
CA LEU A 173 -9.38 -14.58 10.28
C LEU A 173 -10.61 -14.99 11.08
N GLU A 174 -11.81 -14.97 10.47
CA GLU A 174 -13.03 -15.53 11.07
C GLU A 174 -12.90 -17.04 11.33
N SER A 175 -12.13 -17.74 10.49
CA SER A 175 -11.81 -19.17 10.65
C SER A 175 -10.64 -19.43 11.62
N GLY A 176 -10.25 -18.45 12.43
CA GLY A 176 -9.24 -18.60 13.48
C GLY A 176 -7.80 -18.31 13.06
N TYR A 177 -7.55 -17.93 11.81
CA TYR A 177 -6.21 -17.54 11.36
C TYR A 177 -5.77 -16.24 12.06
N ARG A 178 -4.48 -15.94 11.96
CA ARG A 178 -3.90 -14.69 12.44
C ARG A 178 -3.47 -13.81 11.29
N LEU A 179 -3.57 -12.51 11.47
CA LEU A 179 -3.14 -11.55 10.47
C LEU A 179 -1.61 -11.53 10.44
N PHE A 180 -1.03 -11.79 9.27
CA PHE A 180 0.39 -11.53 9.01
C PHE A 180 0.58 -10.08 8.61
N SER A 181 -0.14 -9.63 7.59
CA SER A 181 -0.10 -8.24 7.15
C SER A 181 -1.28 -7.93 6.25
N GLU A 182 -1.52 -6.65 6.01
CA GLU A 182 -2.60 -6.19 5.15
C GLU A 182 -2.08 -5.11 4.21
N ASP A 183 -2.51 -5.19 2.94
CA ASP A 183 -2.10 -4.35 1.80
C ASP A 183 -0.64 -4.52 1.33
N ARG A 184 0.31 -4.72 2.25
CA ARG A 184 1.74 -4.88 1.94
C ARG A 184 2.42 -5.94 2.80
N VAL A 185 3.14 -6.84 2.14
CA VAL A 185 4.14 -7.71 2.78
C VAL A 185 5.50 -7.40 2.17
N LEU A 186 6.53 -7.21 2.98
CA LEU A 186 7.88 -7.02 2.47
C LEU A 186 8.57 -8.36 2.35
N PHE A 187 9.28 -8.56 1.25
CA PHE A 187 10.11 -9.72 1.03
C PHE A 187 11.59 -9.33 0.96
N ARG A 188 12.41 -10.00 1.78
CA ARG A 188 13.87 -9.93 1.68
C ARG A 188 14.35 -11.15 0.87
N PRO A 189 15.16 -10.96 -0.19
CA PRO A 189 15.66 -12.04 -1.03
C PRO A 189 16.45 -13.15 -0.30
N SER A 190 16.86 -12.93 0.94
CA SER A 190 17.48 -13.95 1.80
C SER A 190 16.47 -14.95 2.40
N GLY A 191 15.17 -14.83 2.08
CA GLY A 191 14.15 -15.80 2.50
C GLY A 191 13.26 -15.35 3.65
N GLU A 192 13.08 -14.06 3.85
CA GLU A 192 12.32 -13.51 4.97
C GLU A 192 11.12 -12.70 4.46
N LEU A 193 9.91 -12.99 4.98
CA LEU A 193 8.77 -12.09 4.88
C LEU A 193 8.68 -11.23 6.14
N LEU A 194 8.39 -9.95 5.96
CA LEU A 194 8.21 -8.98 7.03
C LEU A 194 6.85 -8.29 6.87
N PRO A 195 6.09 -8.11 7.97
CA PRO A 195 4.78 -7.49 7.88
C PRO A 195 4.88 -5.97 7.72
N PHE A 196 4.15 -5.38 6.80
CA PHE A 196 4.04 -3.93 6.65
C PHE A 196 2.58 -3.48 6.80
N TYR A 197 2.15 -3.35 8.05
CA TYR A 197 0.81 -3.00 8.44
C TYR A 197 0.46 -1.58 8.00
N THR A 198 -0.38 -1.49 6.99
CA THR A 198 -1.15 -0.28 6.73
C THR A 198 -2.56 -0.45 7.28
N ARG A 199 -3.25 0.65 7.58
CA ARG A 199 -4.65 0.57 8.00
C ARG A 199 -5.54 0.21 6.82
N SER A 200 -6.42 -0.75 7.03
CA SER A 200 -7.38 -1.25 6.05
C SER A 200 -8.63 -0.40 6.07
N ARG A 201 -9.18 -0.12 4.88
CA ARG A 201 -10.52 0.45 4.79
C ARG A 201 -11.54 -0.66 4.97
N VAL A 202 -12.42 -0.51 5.95
CA VAL A 202 -13.55 -1.39 6.22
C VAL A 202 -14.83 -0.58 6.06
N ASP A 203 -15.79 -1.08 5.30
CA ASP A 203 -17.09 -0.44 5.13
C ASP A 203 -18.20 -1.19 5.89
N LYS A 204 -19.42 -0.65 5.86
CA LYS A 204 -20.58 -1.24 6.55
C LYS A 204 -20.89 -2.67 6.08
N ARG A 205 -20.68 -2.98 4.80
CA ARG A 205 -20.97 -4.31 4.23
C ARG A 205 -20.01 -5.35 4.76
N MET A 206 -18.75 -4.97 4.98
CA MET A 206 -17.76 -5.88 5.59
C MET A 206 -18.17 -6.30 7.01
N PHE A 207 -18.80 -5.43 7.81
CA PHE A 207 -19.31 -5.83 9.13
C PHE A 207 -20.51 -6.78 9.07
N LEU A 208 -21.29 -6.75 7.99
CA LEU A 208 -22.38 -7.70 7.78
C LEU A 208 -21.82 -9.08 7.41
N ASN A 209 -20.80 -9.12 6.56
CA ASN A 209 -20.21 -10.36 6.08
C ASN A 209 -19.21 -11.00 7.08
N PHE A 210 -18.65 -10.20 7.98
CA PHE A 210 -17.65 -10.63 8.97
C PHE A 210 -18.07 -10.15 10.37
N PRO A 211 -19.02 -10.84 11.05
CA PRO A 211 -19.52 -10.40 12.35
C PRO A 211 -18.47 -10.48 13.47
N GLY A 212 -17.50 -11.39 13.38
CA GLY A 212 -16.38 -11.46 14.33
C GLY A 212 -15.48 -10.22 14.26
N LEU A 213 -15.32 -9.61 13.07
CA LEU A 213 -14.67 -8.32 12.88
C LEU A 213 -15.35 -7.21 13.70
N LYS A 214 -16.69 -7.11 13.65
CA LYS A 214 -17.46 -6.13 14.42
C LYS A 214 -17.23 -6.30 15.93
N ASN A 215 -17.22 -7.54 16.41
CA ASN A 215 -17.04 -7.86 17.83
C ASN A 215 -15.62 -7.60 18.35
N ARG A 216 -14.60 -7.68 17.49
CA ARG A 216 -13.19 -7.41 17.84
C ARG A 216 -12.82 -5.95 17.67
N LEU A 217 -13.53 -5.23 16.81
CA LEU A 217 -13.38 -3.80 16.61
C LEU A 217 -14.38 -2.98 17.43
N LYS A 218 -14.77 -3.43 18.63
CA LYS A 218 -15.68 -2.69 19.55
C LYS A 218 -15.26 -1.24 19.88
N PHE A 219 -14.06 -0.82 19.47
CA PHE A 219 -13.50 0.52 19.62
C PHE A 219 -13.44 1.31 18.31
N LEU A 220 -14.35 1.07 17.35
CA LEU A 220 -14.48 1.93 16.17
C LEU A 220 -14.91 3.33 16.61
N ASP A 221 -13.94 4.17 16.90
CA ASP A 221 -14.17 5.58 17.18
C ASP A 221 -14.79 6.23 15.92
N PRO A 222 -15.99 6.83 16.01
CA PRO A 222 -16.68 7.47 14.89
C PRO A 222 -15.82 8.52 14.16
N SER A 223 -14.85 9.12 14.85
CA SER A 223 -13.87 10.04 14.25
C SER A 223 -12.93 9.40 13.22
N HIS A 224 -12.97 8.06 13.08
CA HIS A 224 -12.26 7.30 12.06
C HIS A 224 -13.10 6.98 10.81
N TYR A 225 -14.40 7.34 10.80
CA TYR A 225 -15.21 7.23 9.59
C TYR A 225 -14.84 8.32 8.60
N PHE A 226 -14.44 7.92 7.40
CA PHE A 226 -14.10 8.82 6.32
C PHE A 226 -15.30 8.92 5.38
N GLU A 227 -16.00 10.05 5.43
CA GLU A 227 -17.24 10.27 4.68
C GLU A 227 -17.03 10.14 3.15
N LYS A 228 -15.96 10.76 2.62
CA LYS A 228 -15.60 10.66 1.20
C LYS A 228 -15.45 9.22 0.71
N THR A 229 -15.01 8.31 1.58
CA THR A 229 -14.84 6.89 1.25
C THR A 229 -15.85 5.99 1.95
N LYS A 230 -16.90 6.52 2.57
CA LYS A 230 -17.96 5.76 3.26
C LYS A 230 -17.46 4.54 4.06
N GLY A 231 -16.41 4.71 4.88
CA GLY A 231 -15.81 3.60 5.61
C GLY A 231 -14.78 4.03 6.66
N TRP A 232 -14.33 3.09 7.48
CA TRP A 232 -13.37 3.28 8.55
C TRP A 232 -11.98 2.81 8.14
N TYR A 233 -10.94 3.54 8.54
CA TYR A 233 -9.56 3.05 8.45
C TYR A 233 -9.16 2.39 9.77
N VAL A 234 -9.19 1.07 9.78
CA VAL A 234 -8.99 0.25 10.97
C VAL A 234 -7.61 -0.39 10.95
N ASP A 235 -7.04 -0.55 12.13
CA ASP A 235 -5.83 -1.33 12.32
C ASP A 235 -6.24 -2.78 12.59
N LEU A 236 -6.29 -3.61 11.54
CA LEU A 236 -6.61 -5.04 11.69
C LEU A 236 -5.58 -5.78 12.53
N GLY A 237 -4.35 -5.25 12.62
CA GLY A 237 -3.31 -5.76 13.52
C GLY A 237 -3.80 -5.75 14.97
N LYS A 238 -4.42 -4.68 15.44
CA LYS A 238 -4.94 -4.61 16.82
C LYS A 238 -6.03 -5.64 17.12
N ALA A 239 -6.80 -6.06 16.11
CA ALA A 239 -7.90 -7.01 16.28
C ALA A 239 -7.48 -8.48 16.10
N PHE A 240 -6.45 -8.75 15.28
CA PHE A 240 -6.10 -10.10 14.82
C PHE A 240 -4.60 -10.41 14.80
N PHE A 241 -3.77 -9.64 15.51
CA PHE A 241 -2.32 -9.80 15.48
C PHE A 241 -1.87 -11.24 15.72
N ALA A 242 -0.98 -11.74 14.86
CA ALA A 242 -0.23 -12.97 15.14
C ALA A 242 0.81 -12.70 16.23
N LYS A 243 0.94 -13.59 17.22
CA LYS A 243 2.01 -13.50 18.23
C LYS A 243 3.36 -13.55 17.53
N LYS A 244 4.40 -12.92 18.10
CA LYS A 244 5.76 -12.93 17.50
C LYS A 244 6.28 -14.35 17.24
N SER A 245 5.94 -15.32 18.09
CA SER A 245 6.23 -16.75 17.90
C SER A 245 5.57 -17.35 16.65
N GLU A 246 4.45 -16.79 16.21
CA GLU A 246 3.74 -17.18 14.98
C GLU A 246 4.27 -16.43 13.74
N LEU A 247 5.10 -15.40 13.92
CA LEU A 247 5.64 -14.50 12.88
C LEU A 247 7.09 -14.79 12.48
N GLY A 248 7.62 -15.99 12.75
CA GLY A 248 9.00 -16.36 12.40
C GLY A 248 9.35 -16.12 10.92
N PRO A 249 10.65 -16.03 10.57
CA PRO A 249 11.11 -15.79 9.20
C PRO A 249 10.58 -16.90 8.30
N LYS A 250 9.60 -16.56 7.47
CA LYS A 250 8.84 -17.52 6.68
C LYS A 250 8.81 -17.06 5.26
N LEU A 251 9.18 -17.95 4.35
CA LEU A 251 8.72 -17.87 2.98
C LEU A 251 7.22 -18.20 2.95
N PRO A 252 6.47 -17.70 1.95
CA PRO A 252 5.06 -18.07 1.83
C PRO A 252 4.94 -19.57 1.58
N SER A 253 4.02 -20.24 2.27
CA SER A 253 3.67 -21.63 1.96
C SER A 253 2.72 -21.72 0.75
N THR A 254 1.91 -20.68 0.57
CA THR A 254 0.90 -20.59 -0.49
C THR A 254 0.80 -19.17 -1.01
N LEU A 255 0.77 -19.02 -2.34
CA LEU A 255 0.43 -17.78 -3.04
C LEU A 255 -0.90 -17.98 -3.75
N VAL A 256 -1.88 -17.11 -3.47
CA VAL A 256 -3.21 -17.16 -4.09
C VAL A 256 -3.43 -15.86 -4.85
N PHE A 257 -3.65 -15.95 -6.16
CA PHE A 257 -3.93 -14.81 -7.02
C PHE A 257 -5.43 -14.72 -7.27
N LEU A 258 -6.06 -13.67 -6.78
CA LEU A 258 -7.51 -13.50 -6.81
C LEU A 258 -7.95 -12.66 -8.03
N ASN A 259 -8.99 -13.11 -8.71
CA ASN A 259 -9.69 -12.37 -9.74
C ASN A 259 -11.20 -12.66 -9.62
N PHE A 260 -12.04 -11.67 -9.88
CA PHE A 260 -13.47 -11.92 -10.10
C PHE A 260 -13.69 -12.38 -11.53
N HIS A 261 -14.64 -13.29 -11.72
CA HIS A 261 -15.14 -13.62 -13.06
C HIS A 261 -16.67 -13.67 -13.03
N ASN A 262 -17.28 -13.46 -14.20
CA ASN A 262 -18.73 -13.36 -14.31
C ASN A 262 -19.37 -14.76 -14.37
N SER A 263 -19.31 -15.48 -13.25
CA SER A 263 -19.91 -16.81 -13.07
C SER A 263 -20.46 -16.92 -11.66
N ASP A 264 -21.47 -17.76 -11.46
CA ASP A 264 -21.94 -18.09 -10.12
C ASP A 264 -20.91 -18.96 -9.38
N ASP A 265 -20.21 -19.81 -10.11
CA ASP A 265 -19.23 -20.73 -9.54
C ASP A 265 -17.86 -20.10 -9.31
N SER A 266 -17.23 -20.48 -8.20
CA SER A 266 -15.81 -20.19 -7.94
C SER A 266 -14.92 -21.33 -8.43
N VAL A 267 -13.76 -20.98 -8.99
CA VAL A 267 -12.79 -21.94 -9.54
C VAL A 267 -11.40 -21.66 -8.99
N CYS A 268 -10.76 -22.70 -8.45
CA CYS A 268 -9.36 -22.65 -8.04
C CYS A 268 -8.52 -23.54 -8.96
N LYS A 269 -7.42 -23.00 -9.50
CA LYS A 269 -6.47 -23.74 -10.35
C LYS A 269 -5.07 -23.58 -9.80
N LYS A 270 -4.34 -24.67 -9.65
CA LYS A 270 -2.90 -24.62 -9.40
C LYS A 270 -2.22 -24.01 -10.63
N ILE A 271 -1.28 -23.10 -10.41
CA ILE A 271 -0.53 -22.43 -11.48
C ILE A 271 0.98 -22.68 -11.33
N SER A 272 1.71 -22.51 -12.43
CA SER A 272 3.17 -22.64 -12.42
C SER A 272 3.83 -21.47 -11.68
N GLY A 273 5.06 -21.68 -11.20
CA GLY A 273 5.87 -20.59 -10.65
C GLY A 273 6.14 -19.48 -11.68
N LYS A 274 6.25 -19.82 -12.97
CA LYS A 274 6.39 -18.83 -14.06
C LYS A 274 5.17 -17.92 -14.15
N GLU A 275 3.95 -18.47 -14.07
CA GLU A 275 2.72 -17.66 -14.05
C GLU A 275 2.62 -16.82 -12.77
N ALA A 276 2.95 -17.40 -11.60
CA ALA A 276 2.95 -16.66 -10.34
C ALA A 276 3.90 -15.45 -10.37
N LEU A 277 5.12 -15.63 -10.89
CA LEU A 277 6.09 -14.55 -11.08
C LEU A 277 5.55 -13.46 -12.01
N ALA A 278 4.95 -13.84 -13.15
CA ALA A 278 4.36 -12.88 -14.08
C ALA A 278 3.28 -12.02 -13.42
N ARG A 279 2.41 -12.63 -12.61
CA ARG A 279 1.34 -11.93 -11.87
C ARG A 279 1.87 -11.01 -10.77
N LEU A 280 2.90 -11.42 -10.04
CA LEU A 280 3.55 -10.56 -9.05
C LEU A 280 4.17 -9.33 -9.71
N LYS A 281 4.88 -9.52 -10.82
CA LYS A 281 5.44 -8.42 -11.62
C LYS A 281 4.36 -7.47 -12.12
N GLU A 282 3.27 -8.02 -12.68
CA GLU A 282 2.15 -7.22 -13.18
C GLU A 282 1.52 -6.38 -12.05
N GLY A 283 1.28 -6.99 -10.89
CA GLY A 283 0.75 -6.27 -9.73
C GLY A 283 1.65 -5.12 -9.31
N HIS A 284 2.96 -5.34 -9.24
CA HIS A 284 3.93 -4.31 -8.90
C HIS A 284 4.01 -3.18 -9.95
N LEU A 285 4.01 -3.54 -11.24
CA LEU A 285 3.98 -2.59 -12.35
C LEU A 285 2.75 -1.69 -12.33
N ARG A 286 1.59 -2.25 -12.02
CA ARG A 286 0.33 -1.50 -11.88
C ARG A 286 0.40 -0.54 -10.69
N GLU A 287 0.96 -0.94 -9.56
CA GLU A 287 1.13 -0.05 -8.41
C GLU A 287 2.04 1.14 -8.73
N ILE A 288 3.20 0.90 -9.36
CA ILE A 288 4.09 1.99 -9.79
C ILE A 288 3.40 2.87 -10.83
N GLY A 289 2.76 2.27 -11.85
CA GLY A 289 2.09 3.00 -12.93
C GLY A 289 0.93 3.88 -12.46
N ASN A 290 0.30 3.56 -11.33
CA ASN A 290 -0.75 4.36 -10.71
C ASN A 290 -0.24 5.33 -9.63
N SER A 291 1.08 5.54 -9.54
CA SER A 291 1.71 6.38 -8.52
C SER A 291 2.38 7.61 -9.13
N LEU A 292 2.83 8.54 -8.29
CA LEU A 292 3.63 9.69 -8.73
C LEU A 292 5.05 9.31 -9.22
N TRP A 293 5.42 8.04 -9.16
CA TRP A 293 6.72 7.51 -9.56
C TRP A 293 6.69 6.74 -10.88
N TRP A 294 5.64 6.88 -11.68
CA TRP A 294 5.51 6.15 -12.95
C TRP A 294 6.62 6.45 -13.98
N MET A 295 7.27 7.62 -13.89
CA MET A 295 8.41 8.02 -14.75
C MET A 295 9.78 7.65 -14.20
N MET A 296 9.88 7.26 -12.93
CA MET A 296 11.16 6.92 -12.31
C MET A 296 11.72 5.62 -12.93
N ASP A 297 13.01 5.63 -13.30
CA ASP A 297 13.82 4.53 -13.90
C ASP A 297 13.18 3.14 -13.80
N LYS A 298 12.21 2.93 -14.69
CA LYS A 298 11.24 1.86 -14.53
C LYS A 298 11.91 0.52 -14.79
N ASP A 299 12.78 0.48 -15.79
CA ASP A 299 13.44 -0.74 -16.25
C ASP A 299 14.39 -1.31 -15.20
N ASN A 300 15.23 -0.48 -14.58
CA ASN A 300 16.14 -0.97 -13.55
C ASN A 300 15.39 -1.41 -12.29
N ARG A 301 14.33 -0.70 -11.90
CA ARG A 301 13.50 -1.12 -10.75
C ARG A 301 12.75 -2.41 -11.03
N ILE A 302 12.12 -2.56 -12.20
CA ILE A 302 11.48 -3.81 -12.62
C ILE A 302 12.46 -4.97 -12.57
N LYS A 303 13.69 -4.80 -13.09
CA LYS A 303 14.72 -5.85 -13.05
C LYS A 303 15.05 -6.27 -11.61
N LYS A 304 15.25 -5.31 -10.70
CA LYS A 304 15.51 -5.60 -9.27
C LYS A 304 14.35 -6.36 -8.62
N VAL A 305 13.12 -5.90 -8.82
CA VAL A 305 11.90 -6.50 -8.26
C VAL A 305 11.64 -7.88 -8.85
N GLU A 306 11.80 -8.06 -10.15
CA GLU A 306 11.70 -9.36 -10.82
C GLU A 306 12.70 -10.35 -10.22
N ASN A 307 13.95 -9.95 -10.03
CA ASN A 307 14.98 -10.80 -9.45
C ASN A 307 14.61 -11.22 -8.02
N ALA A 308 14.06 -10.30 -7.22
CA ALA A 308 13.56 -10.61 -5.89
C ALA A 308 12.37 -11.60 -5.95
N TYR A 309 11.34 -11.30 -6.74
CA TYR A 309 10.16 -12.17 -6.84
C TYR A 309 10.47 -13.54 -7.43
N ARG A 310 11.47 -13.65 -8.31
CA ARG A 310 11.97 -14.94 -8.80
C ARG A 310 12.53 -15.78 -7.64
N LYS A 311 13.30 -15.16 -6.74
CA LYS A 311 13.80 -15.82 -5.52
C LYS A 311 12.68 -16.17 -4.55
N LEU A 312 11.65 -15.32 -4.42
CA LEU A 312 10.46 -15.64 -3.63
C LEU A 312 9.78 -16.90 -4.16
N VAL A 313 9.46 -16.96 -5.46
CA VAL A 313 8.73 -18.08 -6.04
C VAL A 313 9.57 -19.36 -6.07
N ALA A 314 10.85 -19.28 -6.46
CA ALA A 314 11.73 -20.45 -6.53
C ALA A 314 12.14 -20.95 -5.13
N GLY A 315 12.50 -20.04 -4.22
CA GLY A 315 13.00 -20.38 -2.89
C GLY A 315 11.91 -20.85 -1.92
N SER A 316 10.68 -20.35 -2.06
CA SER A 316 9.59 -20.69 -1.14
C SER A 316 9.05 -22.11 -1.29
N LYS A 317 9.22 -22.72 -2.47
CA LYS A 317 8.44 -23.91 -2.87
C LYS A 317 6.92 -23.71 -2.65
N ALA A 318 6.45 -22.47 -2.68
CA ALA A 318 5.07 -22.13 -2.38
C ALA A 318 4.13 -22.80 -3.39
N LYS A 319 3.02 -23.36 -2.89
CA LYS A 319 1.93 -23.76 -3.77
C LYS A 319 1.29 -22.50 -4.34
N CYS A 320 1.23 -22.39 -5.66
CA CYS A 320 0.68 -21.22 -6.33
C CYS A 320 -0.69 -21.55 -6.92
N TYR A 321 -1.68 -20.72 -6.64
CA TYR A 321 -3.05 -20.89 -7.11
C TYR A 321 -3.57 -19.61 -7.75
N ARG A 322 -4.35 -19.77 -8.81
CA ARG A 322 -5.22 -18.73 -9.35
C ARG A 322 -6.65 -19.05 -8.93
N PHE A 323 -7.30 -18.06 -8.33
CA PHE A 323 -8.66 -18.17 -7.85
C PHE A 323 -9.54 -17.22 -8.66
N LEU A 324 -10.54 -17.78 -9.34
CA LEU A 324 -11.60 -17.05 -10.02
C LEU A 324 -12.84 -17.06 -9.12
N ILE A 325 -13.12 -15.93 -8.50
CA ILE A 325 -14.20 -15.75 -7.52
C ILE A 325 -15.50 -15.53 -8.29
N GLY A 326 -16.43 -16.47 -8.14
CA GLY A 326 -17.81 -16.36 -8.61
C GLY A 326 -18.74 -15.72 -7.57
N ARG A 327 -20.05 -15.75 -7.82
CA ARG A 327 -21.06 -15.15 -6.92
C ARG A 327 -21.41 -16.02 -5.70
N ASP A 328 -21.17 -17.33 -5.77
CA ASP A 328 -21.41 -18.25 -4.64
C ASP A 328 -20.30 -18.13 -3.58
N HIS A 329 -20.65 -17.46 -2.48
CA HIS A 329 -19.79 -17.26 -1.32
C HIS A 329 -19.49 -18.55 -0.54
N ASN A 330 -20.39 -19.53 -0.54
CA ASN A 330 -20.18 -20.80 0.16
C ASN A 330 -19.13 -21.64 -0.57
N LYS A 331 -19.24 -21.73 -1.90
CA LYS A 331 -18.24 -22.40 -2.73
C LYS A 331 -16.87 -21.72 -2.67
N PHE A 332 -16.84 -20.39 -2.69
CA PHE A 332 -15.60 -19.62 -2.44
C PHE A 332 -14.97 -20.01 -1.09
N SER A 333 -15.74 -19.97 -0.02
CA SER A 333 -15.25 -20.26 1.34
C SER A 333 -14.74 -21.70 1.48
N SER A 334 -15.43 -22.66 0.87
CA SER A 334 -15.02 -24.08 0.87
C SER A 334 -13.68 -24.30 0.16
N LEU A 335 -13.54 -23.79 -1.07
CA LEU A 335 -12.29 -23.87 -1.84
C LEU A 335 -11.13 -23.14 -1.14
N MET A 336 -11.41 -22.01 -0.48
CA MET A 336 -10.41 -21.28 0.30
C MET A 336 -9.89 -22.09 1.48
N LYS A 337 -10.77 -22.85 2.16
CA LYS A 337 -10.36 -23.77 3.23
C LYS A 337 -9.42 -24.84 2.71
N GLU A 338 -9.73 -25.45 1.57
CA GLU A 338 -8.87 -26.45 0.92
C GLU A 338 -7.47 -25.88 0.59
N VAL A 339 -7.42 -24.71 -0.06
CA VAL A 339 -6.17 -24.08 -0.49
C VAL A 339 -5.31 -23.61 0.68
N CYS A 340 -5.93 -23.08 1.72
CA CYS A 340 -5.25 -22.61 2.92
C CYS A 340 -4.86 -23.76 3.87
N GLY A 341 -5.39 -24.97 3.67
CA GLY A 341 -5.17 -26.12 4.54
C GLY A 341 -5.91 -25.98 5.88
N VAL A 342 -7.13 -25.43 5.85
CA VAL A 342 -8.06 -25.43 6.97
C VAL A 342 -8.71 -26.82 7.00
N GLY A 343 -8.27 -27.67 7.94
CA GLY A 343 -8.96 -28.91 8.29
C GLY A 343 -9.99 -28.65 9.38
#